data_AF-A0A838T8D7-F1
#
_entry.id   AF-A0A838T8D7-F1
#
_cell.length_a   1.000
_cell.length_b   1.000
_cell.length_c   1.000
_cell.angle_alpha   90.00
_cell.angle_beta   90.00
_cell.angle_gamma   90.00
#
_symmetry.space_group_name_H-M   'P 1'
#
loop_
_entity.id
_entity.type
_entity.pdbx_description
1 polymer ?
#
loop_
_entity_poly.entity_id
_entity_poly.type
_entity_poly.pdbx_seq_one_letter_code
_entity_poly.pdbx_strand_id
1 'polypeptide(L)'
;LAVSNRHGEAIARVVQKTLDFMTKNPNAEFAQAREIAQTEGTRVATNLHNRVTYLADIATIGPLVGLFGTVIGIIRSFGALGSEMGPSRYILLSKGISEALINTCGGLGIGITAMIFYAFFRGRAQRLISDLESASTHVLALLSVQPSRRRERAPALLEDEF
;
A
#
# COMPACT_ATOMS: atom_id res chain seq x y z
N LEU A 1 11.47 -2.92 -18.20
CA LEU A 1 12.39 -3.81 -17.45
C LEU A 1 12.60 -3.43 -15.97
N ALA A 2 12.26 -2.22 -15.49
CA ALA A 2 12.46 -1.84 -14.07
C ALA A 2 11.42 -2.37 -13.06
N VAL A 3 10.26 -2.87 -13.51
CA VAL A 3 9.18 -3.33 -12.61
C VAL A 3 9.28 -4.83 -12.28
N SER A 4 10.05 -5.60 -13.05
CA SER A 4 10.23 -7.04 -12.82
C SER A 4 11.20 -7.33 -11.66
N ASN A 5 12.20 -6.46 -11.44
CA ASN A 5 13.26 -6.67 -10.44
C ASN A 5 12.81 -6.48 -8.98
N ARG A 6 11.62 -5.88 -8.72
CA ARG A 6 11.09 -5.70 -7.36
C ARG A 6 10.49 -6.98 -6.76
N HIS A 7 9.97 -7.88 -7.59
CA HIS A 7 9.42 -9.16 -7.13
C HIS A 7 10.51 -10.02 -6.47
N GLY A 8 11.72 -9.99 -7.06
CA GLY A 8 12.91 -10.61 -6.50
C GLY A 8 13.33 -9.98 -5.18
N GLU A 9 13.30 -8.65 -5.05
CA GLU A 9 13.71 -7.99 -3.80
C GLU A 9 12.83 -8.33 -2.60
N ALA A 10 11.50 -8.38 -2.77
CA ALA A 10 10.61 -8.59 -1.63
C ALA A 10 10.74 -10.02 -1.06
N ILE A 11 10.73 -11.02 -1.95
CA ILE A 11 10.94 -12.42 -1.59
C ILE A 11 12.37 -12.63 -1.08
N ALA A 12 13.38 -12.09 -1.76
CA ALA A 12 14.77 -12.20 -1.32
C ALA A 12 14.99 -11.56 0.06
N ARG A 13 14.32 -10.46 0.38
CA ARG A 13 14.46 -9.78 1.68
C ARG A 13 13.82 -10.60 2.81
N VAL A 14 12.65 -11.20 2.57
CA VAL A 14 12.01 -12.13 3.52
C VAL A 14 12.90 -13.35 3.73
N VAL A 15 13.33 -13.99 2.64
CA VAL A 15 14.17 -15.20 2.68
C VAL A 15 15.53 -14.93 3.32
N GLN A 16 16.18 -13.81 2.99
CA GLN A 16 17.47 -13.42 3.58
C GLN A 16 17.34 -13.17 5.07
N LYS A 17 16.27 -12.50 5.52
CA LYS A 17 16.03 -12.29 6.96
C LYS A 17 15.75 -13.59 7.70
N THR A 18 15.01 -14.51 7.10
CA THR A 18 14.80 -15.86 7.65
C THR A 18 16.10 -16.66 7.71
N LEU A 19 16.92 -16.63 6.64
CA LEU A 19 18.20 -17.33 6.58
C LEU A 19 19.25 -16.74 7.54
N ASP A 20 19.33 -15.41 7.67
CA ASP A 20 20.20 -14.74 8.66
C ASP A 20 19.84 -15.16 10.08
N PHE A 21 18.54 -15.27 10.39
CA PHE A 21 18.07 -15.72 11.70
C PHE A 21 18.44 -17.18 11.96
N MET A 22 18.20 -18.07 11.00
CA MET A 22 18.58 -19.49 11.12
C MET A 22 20.10 -19.68 11.22
N THR A 23 20.89 -18.85 10.54
CA THR A 23 22.35 -18.92 10.58
C THR A 23 22.89 -18.46 11.93
N LYS A 24 22.28 -17.44 12.55
CA LYS A 24 22.65 -16.95 13.89
C LYS A 24 22.11 -17.83 15.03
N ASN A 25 21.00 -18.54 14.80
CA ASN A 25 20.39 -19.44 15.77
C ASN A 25 20.28 -20.87 15.19
N PRO A 26 21.37 -21.65 15.15
CA PRO A 26 21.38 -22.97 14.54
C PRO A 26 20.49 -24.02 15.24
N ASN A 27 20.02 -23.75 16.46
CA ASN A 27 19.05 -24.57 17.20
C ASN A 27 17.62 -24.01 17.17
N ALA A 28 17.34 -22.95 16.40
CA ALA A 28 15.99 -22.40 16.31
C ALA A 28 15.02 -23.39 15.70
N GLU A 29 13.84 -23.52 16.31
CA GLU A 29 12.77 -24.35 15.81
C GLU A 29 12.19 -23.78 14.51
N PHE A 30 11.79 -24.66 13.58
CA PHE A 30 11.20 -24.25 12.29
C PHE A 30 9.99 -23.30 12.46
N ALA A 31 9.24 -23.45 13.56
CA ALA A 31 8.15 -22.55 13.92
C ALA A 31 8.61 -21.08 14.03
N GLN A 32 9.78 -20.82 14.63
CA GLN A 32 10.33 -19.47 14.80
C GLN A 32 10.78 -18.87 13.45
N ALA A 33 11.36 -19.67 12.57
CA ALA A 33 11.74 -19.23 11.22
C ALA A 33 10.51 -18.84 10.37
N ARG A 34 9.42 -19.62 10.48
CA ARG A 34 8.14 -19.31 9.85
C ARG A 34 7.52 -18.02 10.39
N GLU A 35 7.55 -17.81 11.70
CA GLU A 35 7.01 -16.61 12.34
C GLU A 35 7.71 -15.34 11.85
N ILE A 36 9.04 -15.36 11.73
CA ILE A 36 9.82 -14.23 11.22
C ILE A 36 9.51 -13.98 9.74
N ALA A 37 9.40 -15.04 8.93
CA ALA A 37 9.05 -14.93 7.52
C ALA A 37 7.65 -14.33 7.32
N GLN A 38 6.66 -14.75 8.12
CA GLN A 38 5.31 -14.17 8.09
C GLN A 38 5.30 -12.71 8.55
N THR A 39 6.07 -12.37 9.58
CA THR A 39 6.17 -11.00 10.09
C THR A 39 6.73 -10.05 9.03
N GLU A 40 7.84 -10.44 8.38
CA GLU A 40 8.43 -9.65 7.30
C GLU A 40 7.55 -9.61 6.04
N GLY A 41 6.91 -10.72 5.69
CA GLY A 41 5.93 -10.78 4.59
C GLY A 41 4.77 -9.82 4.80
N THR A 42 4.18 -9.84 6.00
CA THR A 42 3.12 -8.91 6.41
C THR A 42 3.60 -7.46 6.34
N ARG A 43 4.83 -7.18 6.80
CA ARG A 43 5.40 -5.83 6.75
C ARG A 43 5.53 -5.31 5.32
N VAL A 44 5.96 -6.14 4.38
CA VAL A 44 6.04 -5.76 2.96
C VAL A 44 4.64 -5.57 2.37
N ALA A 45 3.70 -6.47 2.68
CA ALA A 45 2.31 -6.38 2.23
C ALA A 45 1.63 -5.08 2.71
N THR A 46 1.78 -4.73 3.98
CA THR A 46 1.24 -3.49 4.56
C THR A 46 1.84 -2.26 3.89
N ASN A 47 3.15 -2.24 3.62
CA ASN A 47 3.76 -1.12 2.90
C ASN A 47 3.21 -0.94 1.48
N LEU A 48 2.95 -2.04 0.78
CA LEU A 48 2.35 -1.99 -0.55
C LEU A 48 0.89 -1.52 -0.47
N HIS A 49 0.16 -1.96 0.55
CA HIS A 49 -1.22 -1.54 0.80
C HIS A 49 -1.30 -0.03 1.09
N ASN A 50 -0.48 0.48 2.00
CA ASN A 50 -0.45 1.90 2.38
C ASN A 50 -0.22 2.83 1.17
N ARG A 51 0.66 2.43 0.24
CA ARG A 51 0.91 3.20 -0.99
C ARG A 51 -0.34 3.31 -1.87
N VAL A 52 -1.17 2.26 -1.90
CA VAL A 52 -2.42 2.26 -2.65
C VAL A 52 -3.51 3.01 -1.87
N THR A 53 -3.54 2.91 -0.54
CA THR A 53 -4.49 3.63 0.31
C THR A 53 -4.44 5.14 0.12
N TYR A 54 -3.26 5.73 -0.12
CA TYR A 54 -3.16 7.16 -0.41
C TYR A 54 -4.00 7.61 -1.63
N LEU A 55 -4.20 6.74 -2.63
CA LEU A 55 -5.10 7.05 -3.76
C LEU A 55 -6.57 7.09 -3.32
N ALA A 56 -6.95 6.23 -2.36
CA ALA A 56 -8.28 6.26 -1.78
C ALA A 56 -8.50 7.54 -0.95
N ASP A 57 -7.49 7.96 -0.19
CA ASP A 57 -7.55 9.22 0.57
C ASP A 57 -7.70 10.42 -0.37
N ILE A 58 -6.97 10.46 -1.48
CA ILE A 58 -7.13 11.52 -2.49
C ILE A 58 -8.52 11.47 -3.12
N ALA A 59 -9.05 10.27 -3.39
CA ALA A 59 -10.39 10.12 -3.95
C ALA A 59 -11.49 10.62 -3.01
N THR A 60 -11.30 10.52 -1.70
CA THR A 60 -12.25 11.03 -0.70
C THR A 60 -12.06 12.53 -0.44
N ILE A 61 -10.83 13.03 -0.41
CA ILE A 61 -10.51 14.43 -0.15
C ILE A 61 -10.83 15.32 -1.36
N GLY A 62 -10.66 14.83 -2.60
CA GLY A 62 -10.89 15.60 -3.83
C GLY A 62 -12.27 16.28 -3.90
N PRO A 63 -13.37 15.54 -3.70
CA PRO A 63 -14.72 16.13 -3.63
C PRO A 63 -14.89 17.14 -2.50
N LEU A 64 -14.26 16.90 -1.33
CA LEU A 64 -14.30 17.84 -0.19
C LEU A 64 -13.62 19.16 -0.52
N VAL A 65 -12.51 19.12 -1.28
CA VAL A 65 -11.84 20.33 -1.80
C VAL A 65 -12.72 21.08 -2.78
N GLY A 66 -13.45 20.37 -3.66
CA GLY A 66 -14.43 20.98 -4.57
C GLY A 66 -15.56 21.69 -3.82
N LEU A 67 -16.10 21.03 -2.78
CA LEU A 67 -17.10 21.62 -1.88
C LEU A 67 -16.55 22.84 -1.13
N PHE A 68 -15.31 22.80 -0.66
CA PHE A 68 -14.68 23.97 -0.05
C PHE A 68 -14.60 25.16 -1.02
N GLY A 69 -14.27 24.89 -2.29
CA GLY A 69 -14.27 25.90 -3.35
C GLY A 69 -15.65 26.51 -3.60
N THR A 70 -16.74 25.77 -3.41
CA THR A 70 -18.10 26.31 -3.56
C THR A 70 -18.46 27.25 -2.43
N VAL A 71 -18.08 26.91 -1.21
CA VAL A 71 -18.28 27.76 -0.02
C VAL A 71 -17.58 29.09 -0.21
N ILE A 72 -16.32 29.08 -0.68
CA ILE A 72 -15.59 30.33 -0.99
C ILE A 72 -16.29 31.14 -2.07
N GLY A 73 -16.71 30.51 -3.18
CA GLY A 73 -17.38 31.20 -4.28
C GLY A 73 -18.68 31.88 -3.85
N ILE A 74 -19.47 31.18 -3.03
CA ILE A 74 -20.71 31.71 -2.46
C ILE A 74 -20.43 32.88 -1.51
N ILE A 75 -19.45 32.75 -0.59
CA ILE A 75 -19.07 33.84 0.32
C ILE A 75 -18.67 35.10 -0.46
N ARG A 76 -17.86 34.97 -1.51
CA ARG A 76 -17.44 36.10 -2.36
C ARG A 76 -18.63 36.73 -3.07
N SER A 77 -19.57 35.91 -3.55
CA SER A 77 -20.79 36.38 -4.21
C SER A 77 -21.65 37.22 -3.26
N PHE A 78 -21.87 36.73 -2.03
CA PHE A 78 -22.63 37.44 -1.02
C PHE A 78 -21.91 38.70 -0.51
N GLY A 79 -20.58 38.70 -0.41
CA GLY A 79 -19.82 39.89 -0.07
C GLY A 79 -20.00 41.01 -1.11
N ALA A 80 -19.99 40.67 -2.39
CA ALA A 80 -20.14 41.64 -3.47
C ALA A 80 -21.58 42.19 -3.61
N LEU A 81 -22.59 41.41 -3.19
CA LEU A 81 -23.97 41.88 -3.06
C LEU A 81 -24.14 42.99 -2.02
N GLY A 82 -23.31 43.01 -0.97
CA GLY A 82 -23.34 44.04 0.06
C GLY A 82 -22.80 45.40 -0.41
N SER A 83 -21.99 45.42 -1.47
CA SER A 83 -21.32 46.63 -1.99
C SER A 83 -22.00 47.26 -3.20
N GLU A 84 -22.76 46.50 -4.00
CA GLU A 84 -23.41 47.01 -5.22
C GLU A 84 -24.93 47.16 -5.06
N MET A 85 -25.47 48.30 -5.51
CA MET A 85 -26.92 48.53 -5.57
C MET A 85 -27.42 48.56 -7.02
N GLY A 86 -28.52 47.85 -7.30
CA GLY A 86 -29.17 47.83 -8.62
C GLY A 86 -29.19 46.45 -9.31
N PRO A 87 -29.62 46.36 -10.59
CA PRO A 87 -29.77 45.10 -11.32
C PRO A 87 -28.45 44.31 -11.50
N SER A 88 -27.31 45.01 -11.49
CA SER A 88 -25.94 44.46 -11.52
C SER A 88 -25.73 43.33 -10.50
N ARG A 89 -26.35 43.46 -9.32
CA ARG A 89 -26.22 42.52 -8.21
C ARG A 89 -26.59 41.08 -8.59
N TYR A 90 -27.59 40.89 -9.45
CA TYR A 90 -28.07 39.58 -9.87
C TYR A 90 -27.10 38.92 -10.86
N ILE A 91 -26.44 39.71 -11.69
CA ILE A 91 -25.40 39.24 -12.62
C ILE A 91 -24.18 38.78 -11.82
N LEU A 92 -23.78 39.55 -10.81
CA LEU A 92 -22.62 39.22 -9.97
C LEU A 92 -22.85 37.95 -9.13
N LEU A 93 -24.05 37.81 -8.55
CA LEU A 93 -24.45 36.61 -7.81
C LEU A 93 -24.48 35.37 -8.73
N SER A 94 -25.11 35.46 -9.90
CA SER A 94 -25.20 34.32 -10.81
C SER A 94 -23.83 33.88 -11.32
N LYS A 95 -22.90 34.82 -11.55
CA LYS A 95 -21.51 34.52 -11.90
C LYS A 95 -20.80 33.74 -10.79
N GLY A 96 -20.89 34.17 -9.54
CA GLY A 96 -20.18 33.50 -8.45
C GLY A 96 -20.78 32.15 -8.05
N ILE A 97 -22.10 31.94 -8.26
CA ILE A 97 -22.72 30.61 -8.17
C ILE A 97 -22.21 29.71 -9.30
N SER A 98 -22.07 30.22 -10.53
CA SER A 98 -21.52 29.46 -11.65
C SER A 98 -20.07 29.02 -11.38
N GLU A 99 -19.22 29.91 -10.87
CA GLU A 99 -17.84 29.56 -10.45
C GLU A 99 -17.84 28.50 -9.34
N ALA A 100 -18.75 28.60 -8.36
CA ALA A 100 -18.89 27.60 -7.32
C ALA A 100 -19.21 26.21 -7.90
N LEU A 101 -20.13 26.12 -8.87
CA LEU A 101 -20.49 24.84 -9.51
C LEU A 101 -19.32 24.23 -10.31
N ILE A 102 -18.50 25.06 -10.94
CA ILE A 102 -17.29 24.60 -11.66
C ILE A 102 -16.28 23.99 -10.67
N ASN A 103 -16.12 24.59 -9.48
CA ASN A 103 -15.26 24.02 -8.42
C ASN A 103 -15.75 22.64 -7.95
N THR A 104 -17.06 22.42 -7.82
CA THR A 104 -17.61 21.08 -7.53
C THR A 104 -17.27 20.09 -8.63
N CYS A 105 -17.50 20.45 -9.89
CA CYS A 105 -17.18 19.58 -11.03
C CYS A 105 -15.69 19.22 -11.04
N GLY A 106 -14.81 20.19 -10.74
CA GLY A 106 -13.37 19.96 -10.62
C GLY A 106 -13.02 18.96 -9.50
N GLY A 107 -13.57 19.17 -8.30
CA GLY A 107 -13.34 18.27 -7.15
C GLY A 107 -13.86 16.85 -7.39
N LEU A 108 -15.04 16.71 -8.00
CA LEU A 108 -15.59 15.42 -8.40
C LEU A 108 -14.74 14.76 -9.49
N GLY A 109 -14.27 15.52 -10.49
CA GLY A 109 -13.41 14.99 -11.56
C GLY A 109 -12.11 14.39 -11.02
N ILE A 110 -11.47 15.08 -10.06
CA ILE A 110 -10.28 14.57 -9.36
C ILE A 110 -10.64 13.31 -8.55
N GLY A 111 -11.73 13.35 -7.78
CA GLY A 111 -12.17 12.22 -6.96
C GLY A 111 -12.45 10.94 -7.76
N ILE A 112 -13.21 11.07 -8.85
CA ILE A 112 -13.54 9.95 -9.76
C ILE A 112 -12.27 9.38 -10.39
N THR A 113 -11.40 10.25 -10.91
CA THR A 113 -10.16 9.81 -11.55
C THR A 113 -9.26 9.07 -10.57
N ALA A 114 -9.08 9.61 -9.36
CA ALA A 114 -8.31 8.97 -8.30
C ALA A 114 -8.91 7.61 -7.88
N MET A 115 -10.23 7.50 -7.83
CA MET A 115 -10.92 6.24 -7.48
C MET A 115 -10.72 5.16 -8.56
N ILE A 116 -10.74 5.53 -9.85
CA ILE A 116 -10.44 4.60 -10.95
C ILE A 116 -9.01 4.06 -10.82
N PHE A 117 -8.04 4.94 -10.59
CA PHE A 117 -6.65 4.51 -10.37
C PHE A 117 -6.51 3.64 -9.12
N TYR A 118 -7.15 4.01 -8.00
CA TYR A 118 -7.17 3.20 -6.78
C TYR A 118 -7.67 1.78 -7.05
N ALA A 119 -8.81 1.63 -7.74
CA ALA A 119 -9.38 0.32 -8.05
C ALA A 119 -8.40 -0.55 -8.88
N PHE A 120 -7.75 0.05 -9.89
CA PHE A 120 -6.77 -0.65 -10.72
C PHE A 120 -5.50 -1.06 -9.93
N PHE A 121 -4.92 -0.14 -9.17
CA PHE A 121 -3.71 -0.40 -8.39
C PHE A 121 -3.97 -1.34 -7.21
N ARG A 122 -5.15 -1.27 -6.58
CA ARG A 122 -5.56 -2.20 -5.53
C ARG A 122 -5.57 -3.65 -6.03
N GLY A 123 -6.17 -3.90 -7.20
CA GLY A 123 -6.18 -5.24 -7.80
C GLY A 123 -4.77 -5.76 -8.07
N ARG A 124 -3.88 -4.91 -8.59
CA ARG A 124 -2.47 -5.27 -8.81
C ARG A 124 -1.71 -5.54 -7.50
N ALA A 125 -1.86 -4.69 -6.50
CA ALA A 125 -1.18 -4.85 -5.21
C ALA A 125 -1.60 -6.14 -4.51
N GLN A 126 -2.88 -6.51 -4.56
CA GLN A 126 -3.37 -7.76 -3.98
C GLN A 126 -2.77 -8.99 -4.66
N ARG A 127 -2.65 -8.98 -6.00
CA ARG A 127 -1.96 -10.07 -6.73
C ARG A 127 -0.51 -10.21 -6.30
N LEU A 128 0.21 -9.08 -6.18
CA LEU A 128 1.61 -9.08 -5.75
C LEU A 128 1.80 -9.62 -4.32
N ILE A 129 0.88 -9.30 -3.41
CA ILE A 129 0.90 -9.83 -2.04
C ILE A 129 0.68 -11.33 -2.06
N SER A 130 -0.31 -11.80 -2.83
CA SER A 130 -0.61 -13.22 -2.96
C SER A 130 0.56 -14.01 -3.56
N ASP A 131 1.22 -13.49 -4.60
CA ASP A 131 2.41 -14.10 -5.20
C ASP A 131 3.56 -14.18 -4.19
N LEU A 132 3.77 -13.14 -3.39
CA LEU A 132 4.78 -13.09 -2.34
C LEU A 132 4.52 -14.12 -1.23
N GLU A 133 3.27 -14.23 -0.77
CA GLU A 133 2.87 -15.21 0.25
C GLU A 133 3.06 -16.65 -0.25
N SER A 134 2.69 -16.92 -1.51
CA SER A 134 2.86 -18.23 -2.13
C SER A 134 4.34 -18.60 -2.26
N ALA A 135 5.18 -17.69 -2.77
CA ALA A 135 6.62 -17.90 -2.90
C ALA A 135 7.32 -18.08 -1.55
N SER A 136 6.98 -17.25 -0.56
CA SER A 136 7.51 -17.37 0.82
C SER A 136 7.16 -18.73 1.43
N THR A 137 5.91 -19.16 1.28
CA THR A 137 5.45 -20.48 1.74
C THR A 137 6.23 -21.61 1.07
N HIS A 138 6.45 -21.52 -0.24
CA HIS A 138 7.20 -22.53 -0.98
C HIS A 138 8.67 -22.62 -0.53
N VAL A 139 9.33 -21.48 -0.29
CA VAL A 139 10.71 -21.46 0.22
C VAL A 139 10.80 -22.03 1.63
N LEU A 140 9.88 -21.67 2.52
CA LEU A 140 9.80 -22.24 3.87
C LEU A 140 9.57 -23.75 3.84
N ALA A 141 8.71 -24.23 2.93
CA ALA A 141 8.48 -25.67 2.75
C ALA A 141 9.76 -26.39 2.32
N LEU A 142 10.53 -25.85 1.35
CA LEU A 142 11.81 -26.43 0.95
C LEU A 142 12.84 -26.43 2.10
N LEU A 143 12.89 -25.36 2.89
CA LEU A 143 13.76 -25.27 4.06
C LEU A 143 13.38 -26.24 5.17
N SER A 144 12.09 -26.61 5.29
CA SER A 144 11.61 -27.59 6.28
C SER A 144 12.05 -29.03 5.97
N VAL A 145 12.39 -29.32 4.71
CA VAL A 145 12.81 -30.67 4.26
C VAL A 145 14.31 -30.90 4.49
N GLN A 146 15.11 -29.84 4.62
CA GLN A 146 16.56 -29.93 4.84
C GLN A 146 17.08 -30.17 6.29
N PRO A 147 16.39 -29.86 7.40
CA PRO A 147 16.97 -30.00 8.75
C PRO A 147 17.27 -31.46 9.08
N SER A 148 16.49 -32.38 8.53
CA SER A 148 16.60 -33.83 8.71
C SER A 148 17.93 -34.39 8.21
N ARG A 149 18.50 -33.83 7.13
CA ARG A 149 19.78 -34.31 6.56
C ARG A 149 21.02 -33.88 7.35
N ARG A 150 20.93 -32.83 8.18
CA ARG A 150 22.08 -32.37 8.99
C ARG A 150 22.23 -33.15 10.28
N ARG A 151 21.12 -33.62 10.86
CA ARG A 151 21.13 -34.44 12.09
C ARG A 151 21.64 -35.86 11.84
N GLU A 152 21.49 -36.37 10.61
CA GLU A 152 21.99 -37.68 10.17
C GLU A 152 23.50 -37.69 9.82
N ARG A 153 24.13 -36.51 9.71
CA ARG A 153 25.57 -36.35 9.40
C ARG A 153 26.42 -35.97 10.61
N ALA A 154 25.94 -36.18 11.83
CA ALA A 154 26.85 -36.27 12.98
C ALA A 154 27.37 -37.71 13.01
N PRO A 155 28.57 -38.01 12.49
CA PRO A 155 29.10 -39.36 12.53
C PRO A 155 29.27 -39.77 13.98
N ALA A 156 28.86 -41.00 14.28
CA ALA A 156 29.24 -41.74 15.48
C ALA A 156 30.77 -41.91 15.48
N LEU A 157 31.48 -40.88 15.93
CA LEU A 157 32.88 -40.96 16.28
C LEU A 157 32.97 -40.84 17.80
N LEU A 158 33.63 -41.83 18.41
CA LEU A 158 33.92 -42.05 19.82
C LEU A 158 33.07 -43.08 20.57
N GLU A 159 32.71 -44.19 19.91
CA GLU A 159 32.77 -45.50 20.58
C GLU A 159 33.58 -46.41 19.64
N ASP A 160 34.51 -47.18 20.22
CA ASP A 160 35.53 -48.03 19.58
C ASP A 160 36.85 -47.34 19.17
N GLU A 161 37.72 -47.09 20.16
CA GLU A 161 39.09 -47.63 20.19
C GLU A 161 39.75 -47.39 21.57
N PHE A 162 39.89 -48.49 22.33
CA PHE A 162 40.78 -48.77 23.47
C PHE A 162 40.67 -47.96 24.77
#